data_AF-A0A2N2MBN7-F1
#
_entry.id   AF-A0A2N2MBN7-F1
#
_cell.length_a   1.000
_cell.length_b   1.000
_cell.length_c   1.000
_cell.angle_alpha   90.00
_cell.angle_beta   90.00
_cell.angle_gamma   90.00
#
_symmetry.space_group_name_H-M   'P 1'
#
loop_
_entity.id
_entity.type
_entity.pdbx_description
1 polymer ?
#
loop_
_entity_poly.entity_id
_entity_poly.type
_entity_poly.pdbx_seq_one_letter_code
_entity_poly.pdbx_strand_id
1 'polypeptide(L)'
;MRLSLIPLFLEHPEYAELVRVVARKLDPAARLTLQCYYSAAVWFQRKYQSGGVPLPNHFSRDLRLESIDNPDDNLRALAQRHKELSGSFANWLGTYQHAAQIWRKGLEYREA
;
A
#
# COMPACT_ATOMS: atom_id res chain seq x y z
N MET A 1 -7.16 -1.82 14.35
CA MET A 1 -6.85 -0.61 13.56
C MET A 1 -5.55 -0.78 12.77
N ARG A 2 -5.59 -1.35 11.55
CA ARG A 2 -4.43 -1.40 10.64
C ARG A 2 -4.70 -0.74 9.27
N LEU A 3 -5.97 -0.51 8.92
CA LEU A 3 -6.42 0.00 7.61
C LEU A 3 -6.07 1.46 7.32
N SER A 4 -5.55 2.21 8.29
CA SER A 4 -5.21 3.63 8.15
C SER A 4 -3.85 3.89 7.50
N LEU A 5 -2.99 2.87 7.35
CA LEU A 5 -1.64 3.10 6.80
C LEU A 5 -1.65 3.46 5.31
N ILE A 6 -2.55 2.86 4.52
CA ILE A 6 -2.66 3.20 3.09
C ILE A 6 -3.03 4.68 2.90
N PRO A 7 -4.13 5.20 3.50
CA PRO A 7 -4.44 6.62 3.50
C PRO A 7 -3.29 7.50 4.02
N LEU A 8 -2.64 7.09 5.12
CA LEU A 8 -1.54 7.84 5.71
C LEU A 8 -0.41 8.09 4.70
N PHE A 9 0.04 7.08 3.97
CA PHE A 9 1.10 7.25 2.98
C PHE A 9 0.66 8.06 1.76
N LEU A 10 -0.62 7.97 1.39
CA LEU A 10 -1.17 8.76 0.28
C LEU A 10 -1.28 10.25 0.62
N GLU A 11 -1.55 10.59 1.89
CA GLU A 11 -1.63 11.98 2.36
C GLU A 11 -0.27 12.56 2.77
N HIS A 12 0.62 11.71 3.30
CA HIS A 12 1.93 12.09 3.83
C HIS A 12 3.06 11.30 3.17
N PRO A 13 3.40 11.60 1.89
CA PRO A 13 4.46 10.90 1.17
C PRO A 13 5.84 11.04 1.82
N GLU A 14 6.06 12.05 2.66
CA GLU A 14 7.29 12.24 3.45
C GLU A 14 7.62 11.06 4.37
N TYR A 15 6.62 10.27 4.77
CA TYR A 15 6.84 9.07 5.58
C TYR A 15 7.42 7.88 4.79
N ALA A 16 7.50 7.98 3.45
CA ALA A 16 8.12 6.96 2.62
C ALA A 16 9.57 6.66 3.03
N GLU A 17 10.35 7.67 3.45
CA GLU A 17 11.73 7.44 3.87
C GLU A 17 11.83 6.68 5.20
N LEU A 18 10.86 6.86 6.09
CA LEU A 18 10.83 6.18 7.39
C LEU A 18 10.38 4.73 7.28
N VAL A 19 9.57 4.37 6.27
CA VAL A 19 8.96 3.04 6.18
C VAL A 19 9.99 1.91 6.14
N ARG A 20 11.13 2.12 5.45
CA ARG A 20 12.23 1.15 5.38
C ARG A 20 12.89 0.95 6.73
N VAL A 21 13.07 2.02 7.50
CA VAL A 21 13.69 1.98 8.82
C VAL A 21 12.76 1.28 9.81
N VAL A 22 11.47 1.62 9.78
CA VAL A 22 10.46 1.00 10.65
C VAL A 22 10.30 -0.48 10.34
N ALA A 23 10.24 -0.86 9.06
CA ALA A 23 10.11 -2.25 8.65
C ALA A 23 11.19 -3.15 9.26
N ARG A 24 12.46 -2.69 9.32
CA ARG A 24 13.57 -3.46 9.91
C ARG A 24 13.44 -3.72 11.41
N LYS A 25 12.72 -2.85 12.13
CA LYS A 25 12.53 -2.94 13.58
C LYS A 25 11.31 -3.77 13.99
N LEU A 26 10.37 -3.99 13.06
CA LEU A 26 9.16 -4.76 13.31
C LEU A 26 9.42 -6.27 13.30
N ASP A 27 8.59 -7.00 14.05
CA ASP A 27 8.47 -8.44 13.94
C ASP A 27 8.04 -8.86 12.51
N PRO A 28 8.27 -10.11 12.10
CA PRO A 28 8.02 -10.53 10.72
C PRO A 28 6.59 -10.30 10.22
N ALA A 29 5.57 -10.50 11.07
CA ALA A 29 4.18 -10.37 10.67
C ALA A 29 3.76 -8.90 10.51
N ALA A 30 4.15 -8.04 11.45
CA ALA A 30 3.92 -6.61 11.35
C ALA A 30 4.72 -5.99 10.20
N ARG A 31 5.95 -6.44 9.98
CA ARG A 31 6.79 -6.04 8.84
C ARG A 31 6.11 -6.36 7.52
N LEU A 32 5.64 -7.60 7.34
CA LEU A 32 4.95 -8.01 6.12
C LEU A 32 3.71 -7.13 5.87
N THR A 33 2.90 -6.91 6.92
CA THR A 33 1.72 -6.05 6.81
C THR A 33 2.10 -4.64 6.37
N LEU A 34 3.12 -4.03 6.99
CA LEU A 34 3.59 -2.69 6.65
C LEU A 34 4.10 -2.63 5.19
N GLN A 35 4.91 -3.60 4.77
CA GLN A 35 5.45 -3.66 3.42
C GLN A 35 4.34 -3.78 2.37
N CYS A 36 3.35 -4.63 2.64
CA CYS A 36 2.20 -4.80 1.75
C CYS A 36 1.33 -3.55 1.71
N TYR A 37 1.04 -2.92 2.85
CA TYR A 37 0.17 -1.74 2.90
C TYR A 37 0.85 -0.52 2.24
N TYR A 38 2.15 -0.33 2.49
CA TYR A 38 2.93 0.68 1.78
C TYR A 38 2.96 0.44 0.26
N SER A 39 3.20 -0.80 -0.16
CA SER A 39 3.20 -1.15 -1.59
C SER A 39 1.84 -0.90 -2.23
N ALA A 40 0.73 -1.18 -1.51
CA ALA A 40 -0.60 -0.85 -1.99
C ALA A 40 -0.80 0.66 -2.18
N ALA A 41 -0.30 1.48 -1.26
CA ALA A 41 -0.32 2.95 -1.38
C ALA A 41 0.44 3.44 -2.63
N VAL A 42 1.62 2.88 -2.93
CA VAL A 42 2.37 3.18 -4.17
C VAL A 42 1.50 2.95 -5.41
N TRP A 43 0.80 1.83 -5.49
CA TRP A 43 -0.05 1.50 -6.63
C TRP A 43 -1.31 2.36 -6.70
N PHE A 44 -1.93 2.66 -5.55
CA PHE A 44 -3.07 3.56 -5.52
C PHE A 44 -2.72 4.99 -5.91
N GLN A 45 -1.54 5.48 -5.52
CA GLN A 45 -1.07 6.79 -5.94
C GLN A 45 -0.95 6.83 -7.46
N ARG A 46 -0.29 5.84 -8.07
CA ARG A 46 -0.19 5.75 -9.54
C ARG A 46 -1.56 5.67 -10.23
N LYS A 47 -2.53 5.05 -9.58
CA LYS A 47 -3.89 4.89 -10.12
C LYS A 47 -4.72 6.18 -10.04
N TYR A 48 -4.60 6.94 -8.96
CA TYR A 48 -5.54 8.03 -8.63
C TYR A 48 -4.92 9.42 -8.58
N GLN A 49 -3.61 9.56 -8.45
CA GLN A 49 -2.91 10.84 -8.38
C GLN A 49 -1.88 10.94 -9.50
N SER A 50 -2.14 11.86 -10.44
CA SER A 50 -1.22 12.20 -11.53
C SER A 50 -0.36 13.43 -11.24
N GLY A 51 -0.39 13.98 -10.02
CA GLY A 51 0.41 15.15 -9.63
C GLY A 51 0.64 15.19 -8.12
N GLY A 52 1.89 14.96 -7.70
CA GLY A 52 2.33 14.89 -6.31
C GLY A 52 3.73 14.27 -6.20
N VAL A 53 4.33 14.28 -5.01
CA VAL A 53 5.60 13.57 -4.78
C VAL A 53 5.33 12.06 -4.88
N PRO A 54 5.97 11.35 -5.83
CA PRO A 54 5.69 9.93 -6.03
C PRO A 54 6.23 9.11 -4.86
N LEU A 55 5.41 8.18 -4.37
CA LEU A 55 5.80 7.18 -3.39
C LEU A 55 6.78 6.20 -4.06
N PRO A 56 8.03 6.10 -3.57
CA PRO A 56 9.01 5.21 -4.14
C PRO A 56 8.64 3.74 -3.89
N ASN A 57 8.85 2.89 -4.89
CA ASN A 57 8.66 1.47 -4.73
C ASN A 57 9.84 0.85 -3.96
N HIS A 58 9.68 0.67 -2.65
CA HIS A 58 10.72 0.13 -1.78
C HIS A 58 10.73 -1.39 -1.65
N PHE A 59 9.57 -2.04 -1.79
CA PHE A 59 9.41 -3.43 -1.34
C PHE A 59 9.03 -4.41 -2.45
N SER A 60 8.81 -4.00 -3.70
CA SER A 60 8.51 -4.97 -4.77
C SER A 60 9.57 -6.06 -4.90
N ARG A 61 10.86 -5.73 -4.80
CA ARG A 61 11.94 -6.73 -4.83
C ARG A 61 11.86 -7.68 -3.63
N ASP A 62 11.66 -7.16 -2.43
CA ASP A 62 11.57 -7.95 -1.19
C ASP A 62 10.35 -8.88 -1.19
N LEU A 63 9.23 -8.40 -1.74
CA LEU A 63 7.99 -9.17 -1.88
C LEU A 63 8.00 -10.11 -3.09
N ARG A 64 9.05 -10.06 -3.93
CA ARG A 64 9.17 -10.79 -5.20
C ARG A 64 8.00 -10.52 -6.15
N LEU A 65 7.65 -9.24 -6.29
CA LEU A 65 6.63 -8.75 -7.21
C LEU A 65 7.29 -8.11 -8.41
N GLU A 66 6.87 -8.52 -9.61
CA GLU A 66 7.17 -7.80 -10.84
C GLU A 66 6.26 -6.58 -10.92
N SER A 67 6.84 -5.42 -11.20
CA SER A 67 6.08 -4.20 -11.43
C SER A 67 5.65 -4.16 -12.89
N ILE A 68 4.35 -4.33 -13.13
CA ILE A 68 3.74 -4.16 -14.45
C ILE A 68 3.12 -2.77 -14.58
N ASP A 69 2.80 -2.34 -15.81
CA ASP A 69 2.30 -0.98 -16.03
C ASP A 69 0.90 -0.73 -15.44
N ASN A 70 0.10 -1.78 -15.27
CA ASN A 70 -1.27 -1.67 -14.75
C ASN A 70 -1.32 -1.71 -13.21
N PRO A 71 -1.70 -0.61 -12.52
CA PRO A 71 -1.79 -0.59 -11.06
C PRO A 71 -2.79 -1.60 -10.48
N ASP A 72 -3.89 -1.89 -11.17
CA ASP A 72 -4.89 -2.85 -10.68
C ASP A 72 -4.36 -4.28 -10.66
N ASP A 73 -3.58 -4.65 -11.68
CA ASP A 73 -2.96 -5.97 -11.73
C ASP A 73 -1.84 -6.10 -10.68
N ASN A 74 -1.06 -5.05 -10.47
CA ASN A 74 -0.09 -5.00 -9.36
C ASN A 74 -0.77 -5.17 -7.99
N LEU A 75 -1.93 -4.54 -7.76
CA LEU A 75 -2.70 -4.68 -6.52
C LEU A 75 -3.22 -6.10 -6.32
N ARG A 76 -3.69 -6.75 -7.39
CA ARG A 76 -4.11 -8.17 -7.35
C ARG A 76 -2.93 -9.08 -7.02
N ALA A 77 -1.80 -8.91 -7.71
CA ALA A 77 -0.59 -9.69 -7.47
C ALA A 77 -0.08 -9.50 -6.03
N LEU A 78 -0.08 -8.26 -5.53
CA LEU A 78 0.28 -7.94 -4.14
C LEU A 78 -0.65 -8.61 -3.12
N ALA A 79 -1.96 -8.59 -3.35
CA ALA A 79 -2.93 -9.22 -2.45
C ALA A 79 -2.75 -10.74 -2.39
N GLN A 80 -2.54 -11.37 -3.56
CA GLN A 80 -2.23 -12.79 -3.65
C GLN A 80 -0.92 -13.11 -2.92
N ARG A 81 0.11 -12.29 -3.12
CA ARG A 81 1.40 -12.47 -2.45
C ARG A 81 1.31 -12.29 -0.94
N HIS A 82 0.51 -11.34 -0.46
CA HIS A 82 0.27 -11.16 0.97
C HIS A 82 -0.39 -12.40 1.58
N LYS A 83 -1.40 -12.97 0.91
CA LYS A 83 -2.04 -14.23 1.32
C LYS A 83 -1.03 -15.37 1.45
N GLU A 84 -0.17 -15.54 0.45
CA GLU A 84 0.87 -16.58 0.45
C GLU A 84 1.85 -16.43 1.61
N LEU A 85 2.38 -15.21 1.79
CA LEU A 85 3.42 -14.94 2.79
C LEU A 85 2.87 -14.92 4.22
N SER A 86 1.62 -14.49 4.41
CA SER A 86 1.01 -14.43 5.73
C SER A 86 0.29 -15.72 6.13
N GLY A 87 0.05 -16.64 5.19
CA GLY A 87 -0.78 -17.83 5.40
C GLY A 87 -2.26 -17.52 5.71
N SER A 88 -2.71 -16.28 5.48
CA SER A 88 -4.07 -15.83 5.83
C SER A 88 -4.97 -15.82 4.61
N PHE A 89 -6.15 -16.41 4.74
CA PHE A 89 -7.19 -16.43 3.70
C PHE A 89 -8.02 -15.14 3.63
N ALA A 90 -7.60 -14.07 4.30
CA ALA A 90 -8.28 -12.79 4.25
C ALA A 90 -8.36 -12.22 2.83
N ASN A 91 -9.43 -11.46 2.55
CA ASN A 91 -9.55 -10.70 1.31
C ASN A 91 -8.66 -9.45 1.35
N TRP A 92 -7.35 -9.63 1.12
CA TRP A 92 -6.38 -8.54 1.16
C TRP A 92 -6.64 -7.47 0.10
N LEU A 93 -7.07 -7.86 -1.11
CA LEU A 93 -7.39 -6.89 -2.16
C LEU A 93 -8.55 -5.98 -1.71
N GLY A 94 -9.64 -6.57 -1.22
CA GLY A 94 -10.78 -5.83 -0.68
C GLY A 94 -10.37 -4.94 0.50
N THR A 95 -9.45 -5.43 1.34
CA THR A 95 -8.89 -4.66 2.46
C THR A 95 -8.18 -3.40 1.98
N TYR A 96 -7.34 -3.50 0.95
CA TYR A 96 -6.63 -2.37 0.36
C TYR A 96 -7.59 -1.39 -0.31
N GLN A 97 -8.52 -1.91 -1.12
CA GLN A 97 -9.51 -1.12 -1.84
C GLN A 97 -10.41 -0.34 -0.89
N HIS A 98 -10.83 -0.96 0.21
CA HIS A 98 -11.64 -0.30 1.22
C HIS A 98 -10.88 0.87 1.87
N ALA A 99 -9.60 0.68 2.21
CA ALA A 99 -8.77 1.75 2.74
C ALA A 99 -8.61 2.91 1.74
N ALA A 100 -8.35 2.61 0.46
CA ALA A 100 -8.26 3.64 -0.58
C ALA A 100 -9.61 4.35 -0.83
N GLN A 101 -10.73 3.63 -0.72
CA GLN A 101 -12.06 4.22 -0.88
C GLN A 101 -12.37 5.24 0.23
N ILE A 102 -12.00 4.93 1.48
CA ILE A 102 -12.15 5.88 2.60
C ILE A 102 -11.34 7.15 2.33
N TRP A 103 -10.08 6.99 1.91
CA TRP A 103 -9.23 8.12 1.55
C TRP A 103 -9.82 8.96 0.42
N ARG A 104 -10.28 8.33 -0.66
CA ARG A 104 -10.92 9.01 -1.80
C ARG A 104 -12.15 9.82 -1.37
N LYS A 105 -13.04 9.24 -0.57
CA LYS A 105 -14.19 9.97 -0.02
C LYS A 105 -13.74 11.19 0.80
N GLY A 106 -12.67 11.06 1.58
CA GLY A 106 -12.10 12.18 2.33
C GLY A 106 -11.50 13.30 1.46
N LEU A 107 -11.04 13.00 0.24
CA LEU A 107 -10.65 14.03 -0.73
C LEU A 107 -11.89 14.76 -1.29
N GLU A 108 -12.93 14.02 -1.68
CA GLU A 108 -14.17 14.58 -2.22
C GLU A 108 -14.83 15.59 -1.25
N TYR A 109 -14.78 15.32 0.07
CA TYR A 109 -15.28 16.26 1.09
C TYR A 109 -14.41 17.50 1.30
N ARG A 110 -13.12 17.47 0.93
CA ARG A 110 -12.20 18.62 1.07
C ARG A 110 -12.26 19.56 -0.14
N GLU A 111 -12.70 19.05 -1.28
CA GLU A 111 -12.82 19.81 -2.53
C GLU A 111 -14.23 20.40 -2.75
N ALA A 112 -15.22 20.02 -1.94
CA ALA A 112 -16.60 20.50 -1.95
C ALA A 112 -16.82 21.69 -1.00
#